data_AF-A0A0A9D1G9-F1
#
_entry.id   AF-A0A0A9D1G9-F1
#
_cell.length_a   1.000
_cell.length_b   1.000
_cell.length_c   1.000
_cell.angle_alpha   90.00
_cell.angle_beta   90.00
_cell.angle_gamma   90.00
#
_symmetry.space_group_name_H-M   'P 1'
#
loop_
_entity.id
_entity.type
_entity.pdbx_description
1 polymer ?
#
loop_
_entity_poly.entity_id
_entity_poly.type
_entity_poly.pdbx_seq_one_letter_code
_entity_poly.pdbx_strand_id
1 'polypeptide(L)'
;MYEMLVGYPPFYSEDPMSTCRKIVNWRSHLKFPEEARLSPEAKDLVSKLLCNVDQRLGTKGAHEIKAHSWFRGVEWDKLYQMEAAFIPEVNDELDTQNFEKFEEVRSYSHTTVQFQMFLYMDYVQFDLQKVTIE
;
A
#
# COMPACT_ATOMS: atom_id res chain seq x y z
N MET A 1 0.76 -8.02 -2.11
CA MET A 1 1.05 -9.43 -2.48
C MET A 1 -0.12 -10.04 -3.25
N TYR A 2 -1.29 -10.30 -2.63
CA TYR A 2 -2.44 -10.89 -3.35
C TYR A 2 -2.76 -10.14 -4.65
N GLU A 3 -2.91 -8.82 -4.57
CA GLU A 3 -3.22 -7.98 -5.73
C GLU A 3 -2.15 -8.05 -6.83
N MET A 4 -0.86 -8.15 -6.49
CA MET A 4 0.21 -8.31 -7.48
C MET A 4 0.13 -9.64 -8.24
N LEU A 5 -0.40 -10.70 -7.59
CA LEU A 5 -0.52 -12.02 -8.21
C LEU A 5 -1.87 -12.24 -8.91
N VAL A 6 -2.92 -11.55 -8.46
CA VAL A 6 -4.31 -11.76 -8.91
C VAL A 6 -4.80 -10.61 -9.80
N GLY A 7 -4.21 -9.43 -9.69
CA GLY A 7 -4.58 -8.22 -10.44
C GLY A 7 -5.64 -7.34 -9.78
N TYR A 8 -6.19 -7.74 -8.64
CA TYR A 8 -7.16 -6.94 -7.87
C TYR A 8 -7.10 -7.24 -6.36
N PRO A 9 -7.60 -6.34 -5.48
CA PRO A 9 -7.61 -6.55 -4.04
C PRO A 9 -8.53 -7.70 -3.60
N PRO A 10 -8.17 -8.50 -2.57
CA PRO A 10 -8.92 -9.70 -2.18
C PRO A 10 -10.36 -9.44 -1.68
N PHE A 11 -10.65 -8.21 -1.24
CA PHE A 11 -11.95 -7.84 -0.65
C PHE A 11 -12.66 -6.72 -1.42
N TYR A 12 -12.23 -6.45 -2.66
CA TYR A 12 -12.79 -5.35 -3.46
C TYR A 12 -14.31 -5.47 -3.65
N SER A 13 -14.97 -4.31 -3.65
CA SER A 13 -16.39 -4.11 -3.90
C SER A 13 -16.60 -2.67 -4.34
N GLU A 14 -17.62 -2.41 -5.15
CA GLU A 14 -17.95 -1.04 -5.59
C GLU A 14 -18.41 -0.16 -4.42
N ASP A 15 -19.19 -0.73 -3.50
CA ASP A 15 -19.64 -0.07 -2.28
C ASP A 15 -18.58 -0.19 -1.15
N PRO A 16 -18.10 0.92 -0.58
CA PRO A 16 -17.10 0.90 0.50
C PRO A 16 -17.55 0.11 1.72
N MET A 17 -18.84 0.19 2.10
CA MET A 17 -19.36 -0.54 3.26
C MET A 17 -19.30 -2.05 3.04
N SER A 18 -19.54 -2.50 1.81
CA SER A 18 -19.40 -3.89 1.40
C SER A 18 -17.94 -4.36 1.45
N THR A 19 -16.98 -3.55 1.02
CA THR A 19 -15.55 -3.84 1.20
C THR A 19 -15.21 -4.01 2.69
N CYS A 20 -15.66 -3.09 3.55
CA CYS A 20 -15.45 -3.22 5.00
C CYS A 20 -16.04 -4.50 5.57
N ARG A 21 -17.28 -4.86 5.18
CA ARG A 21 -17.92 -6.12 5.61
C ARG A 21 -17.14 -7.34 5.16
N LYS A 22 -16.58 -7.34 3.94
CA LYS A 22 -15.74 -8.42 3.43
C LYS A 22 -14.44 -8.55 4.22
N ILE A 23 -13.81 -7.43 4.59
CA ILE A 23 -12.59 -7.41 5.42
C ILE A 23 -12.87 -7.98 6.82
N VAL A 24 -13.95 -7.55 7.47
CA VAL A 24 -14.32 -8.06 8.81
C VAL A 24 -14.60 -9.57 8.75
N ASN A 25 -15.30 -10.02 7.70
CA ASN A 25 -15.61 -11.42 7.47
C ASN A 25 -14.59 -12.11 6.54
N TRP A 26 -13.30 -11.77 6.67
CA TRP A 26 -12.26 -12.23 5.75
C TRP A 26 -12.21 -13.75 5.58
N ARG A 27 -12.53 -14.54 6.62
CA ARG A 27 -12.52 -16.01 6.55
C ARG A 27 -13.45 -16.58 5.48
N SER A 28 -14.63 -15.98 5.33
CA SER A 28 -15.61 -16.43 4.33
C SER A 28 -15.37 -15.82 2.95
N HIS A 29 -14.73 -14.64 2.90
CA HIS A 29 -14.57 -13.86 1.69
C HIS A 29 -13.19 -13.91 1.04
N LEU A 30 -12.16 -14.41 1.73
CA LEU A 30 -10.87 -14.66 1.10
C LEU A 30 -11.02 -15.85 0.16
N LYS A 31 -10.96 -15.58 -1.13
CA LYS A 31 -11.01 -16.57 -2.21
C LYS A 31 -9.77 -16.43 -3.07
N PHE A 32 -9.38 -17.54 -3.71
CA PHE A 32 -8.29 -17.55 -4.66
C PHE A 32 -8.87 -17.97 -6.02
N PRO A 33 -8.96 -17.06 -7.00
CA PRO A 33 -9.45 -17.39 -8.34
C PRO A 33 -8.58 -18.47 -8.99
N GLU A 34 -9.19 -19.40 -9.71
CA GLU A 34 -8.46 -20.47 -10.41
C GLU A 34 -7.66 -19.92 -11.58
N GLU A 35 -8.15 -18.84 -12.19
CA GLU A 35 -7.55 -18.16 -13.34
C GLU A 35 -6.19 -17.54 -13.02
N ALA A 36 -5.97 -17.15 -11.75
CA ALA A 36 -4.69 -16.60 -11.30
C ALA A 36 -3.59 -17.66 -11.16
N ARG A 37 -3.93 -18.96 -11.24
CA ARG A 37 -2.98 -20.11 -11.22
C ARG A 37 -1.91 -20.01 -10.13
N LEU A 38 -2.30 -19.53 -8.94
CA LEU A 38 -1.37 -19.30 -7.84
C LEU A 38 -0.74 -20.61 -7.36
N SER A 39 0.57 -20.56 -7.09
CA SER A 39 1.27 -21.70 -6.49
C SER A 39 0.73 -22.01 -5.08
N PRO A 40 0.88 -23.25 -4.59
CA PRO A 40 0.51 -23.59 -3.21
C PRO A 40 1.21 -22.71 -2.18
N GLU A 41 2.48 -22.38 -2.39
CA GLU A 41 3.28 -21.54 -1.49
C GLU A 41 2.76 -20.09 -1.46
N ALA A 42 2.28 -19.57 -2.60
CA ALA A 42 1.65 -18.25 -2.67
C ALA A 42 0.38 -18.22 -1.82
N LYS A 43 -0.51 -19.20 -2.02
CA LYS A 43 -1.78 -19.32 -1.30
C LYS A 43 -1.55 -19.46 0.20
N ASP A 44 -0.57 -20.26 0.59
CA ASP A 44 -0.16 -20.43 1.98
C ASP A 44 0.35 -19.12 2.59
N LEU A 45 1.24 -18.39 1.87
CA LEU A 45 1.74 -17.09 2.34
C LEU A 45 0.61 -16.07 2.52
N VAL A 46 -0.28 -15.90 1.54
CA VAL A 46 -1.43 -14.99 1.67
C VAL A 46 -2.26 -15.38 2.90
N SER A 47 -2.58 -16.66 3.05
CA SER A 47 -3.46 -17.14 4.12
C SER A 47 -2.86 -16.92 5.51
N LYS A 48 -1.53 -17.03 5.64
CA LYS A 48 -0.82 -16.77 6.90
C LYS A 48 -0.60 -15.28 7.20
N LEU A 49 -0.72 -14.40 6.19
CA LEU A 49 -0.69 -12.95 6.37
C LEU A 49 -2.10 -12.39 6.63
N LEU A 50 -3.11 -12.90 5.93
CA LEU A 50 -4.52 -12.54 6.07
C LEU A 50 -5.20 -13.46 7.07
N CYS A 51 -4.79 -13.36 8.33
CA CYS A 51 -5.38 -14.09 9.44
C CYS A 51 -5.49 -13.24 10.72
N ASN A 52 -5.93 -13.88 11.82
CA ASN A 52 -5.93 -13.26 13.14
C ASN A 52 -4.53 -12.78 13.53
N VAL A 53 -4.47 -11.68 14.29
CA VAL A 53 -3.21 -11.06 14.71
C VAL A 53 -2.28 -12.04 15.44
N ASP A 54 -2.80 -12.87 16.34
CA ASP A 54 -2.00 -13.79 17.15
C ASP A 54 -1.36 -14.93 16.36
N GLN A 55 -1.89 -15.22 15.16
CA GLN A 55 -1.43 -16.30 14.28
C GLN A 55 -0.75 -15.76 13.02
N ARG A 56 -0.61 -14.45 12.91
CA ARG A 56 -0.08 -13.79 11.73
C ARG A 56 1.40 -14.09 11.59
N LEU A 57 1.79 -14.50 10.39
CA LEU A 57 3.20 -14.66 10.05
C LEU A 57 3.91 -13.32 10.20
N GLY A 58 5.01 -13.30 10.95
CA GLY A 58 5.76 -12.09 11.27
C GLY A 58 5.47 -11.50 12.64
N THR A 59 4.51 -12.07 13.40
CA THR A 59 4.25 -11.63 14.78
C THR A 59 5.47 -11.81 15.69
N LYS A 60 6.34 -12.79 15.43
CA LYS A 60 7.62 -12.95 16.16
C LYS A 60 8.80 -12.25 15.47
N GLY A 61 8.52 -11.42 14.46
CA GLY A 61 9.50 -10.66 13.70
C GLY A 61 9.67 -11.13 12.26
N ALA A 62 10.40 -10.33 11.47
CA ALA A 62 10.52 -10.50 10.03
C ALA A 62 11.16 -11.84 9.58
N HIS A 63 11.93 -12.50 10.45
CA HIS A 63 12.56 -13.78 10.13
C HIS A 63 11.55 -14.88 9.77
N GLU A 64 10.35 -14.88 10.37
CA GLU A 64 9.28 -15.83 10.03
C GLU A 64 8.82 -15.66 8.57
N ILE A 65 8.70 -14.41 8.12
CA ILE A 65 8.31 -14.08 6.75
C ILE A 65 9.43 -14.49 5.78
N LYS A 66 10.68 -14.12 6.10
CA LYS A 66 11.86 -14.45 5.28
C LYS A 66 12.08 -15.95 5.10
N ALA A 67 11.75 -16.74 6.12
CA ALA A 67 11.89 -18.19 6.13
C ALA A 67 10.75 -18.93 5.40
N HIS A 68 9.70 -18.22 4.96
CA HIS A 68 8.57 -18.85 4.27
C HIS A 68 9.00 -19.45 2.92
N SER A 69 8.51 -20.64 2.58
CA SER A 69 8.87 -21.36 1.33
C SER A 69 8.64 -20.57 0.04
N TRP A 70 7.73 -19.60 0.07
CA TRP A 70 7.50 -18.65 -1.04
C TRP A 70 8.76 -17.86 -1.41
N PHE A 71 9.61 -17.53 -0.43
CA PHE A 71 10.85 -16.78 -0.63
C PHE A 71 12.09 -17.67 -0.72
N ARG A 72 11.91 -18.98 -0.99
CA ARG A 72 13.04 -19.90 -1.16
C ARG A 72 13.93 -19.43 -2.32
N GLY A 73 15.22 -19.25 -2.03
CA GLY A 73 16.22 -18.79 -2.99
C GLY A 73 16.45 -17.27 -2.98
N VAL A 74 15.71 -16.50 -2.18
CA VAL A 74 15.98 -15.08 -2.00
C VAL A 74 17.20 -14.89 -1.08
N GLU A 75 18.25 -14.25 -1.60
CA GLU A 75 19.43 -13.86 -0.82
C GLU A 75 19.18 -12.52 -0.12
N TRP A 76 18.51 -12.56 1.04
CA TRP A 76 18.10 -11.36 1.77
C TRP A 76 19.24 -10.39 2.12
N ASP A 77 20.45 -10.90 2.36
CA ASP A 77 21.62 -10.07 2.69
C ASP A 77 22.21 -9.33 1.48
N LYS A 78 21.86 -9.78 0.26
CA LYS A 78 22.31 -9.19 -1.00
C LYS A 78 21.18 -8.52 -1.76
N LEU A 79 20.02 -8.28 -1.13
CA LEU A 79 18.83 -7.76 -1.80
C LEU A 79 19.10 -6.45 -2.56
N TYR A 80 19.96 -5.57 -2.01
CA TYR A 80 20.36 -4.30 -2.66
C TYR A 80 21.31 -4.46 -3.85
N GLN A 81 21.95 -5.63 -3.98
CA GLN A 81 22.86 -5.96 -5.08
C GLN A 81 22.16 -6.78 -6.17
N MET A 82 20.97 -7.31 -5.87
CA MET A 82 20.18 -8.07 -6.84
C MET A 82 19.61 -7.13 -7.90
N GLU A 83 19.61 -7.60 -9.15
CA GLU A 83 18.96 -6.88 -10.24
C GLU A 83 17.45 -6.80 -9.99
N ALA A 84 16.89 -5.59 -10.13
CA ALA A 84 15.46 -5.38 -10.00
C ALA A 84 14.70 -6.04 -11.17
N ALA A 85 13.49 -6.54 -10.91
CA ALA A 85 12.66 -7.15 -11.95
C ALA A 85 12.25 -6.16 -13.06
N PHE A 86 12.27 -4.87 -12.75
CA PHE A 86 12.02 -3.78 -13.69
C PHE A 86 12.93 -2.61 -13.35
N ILE A 87 13.68 -2.15 -14.36
CA ILE A 87 14.53 -0.96 -14.28
C ILE A 87 13.85 0.09 -15.17
N PRO A 88 13.25 1.15 -14.60
CA PRO A 88 12.61 2.18 -15.40
C PRO A 88 13.65 2.95 -16.22
N GLU A 89 13.28 3.31 -17.44
CA GLU A 89 14.05 4.28 -18.22
C GLU A 89 13.83 5.68 -17.63
N VAL A 90 14.91 6.43 -17.47
CA VAL A 90 14.93 7.80 -16.96
C VAL A 90 15.84 8.60 -17.86
N ASN A 91 15.29 9.62 -18.53
CA ASN A 91 15.99 10.40 -19.54
C ASN A 91 16.82 11.53 -18.93
N ASP A 92 16.30 12.20 -17.89
CA ASP A 92 16.96 13.31 -17.20
C ASP A 92 16.44 13.50 -15.77
N GLU A 93 17.01 14.46 -15.02
CA GLU A 93 16.68 14.73 -13.62
C GLU A 93 15.24 15.20 -13.37
N LEU A 94 14.56 15.72 -14.41
CA LEU A 94 13.19 16.21 -14.38
C LEU A 94 12.21 15.23 -15.05
N ASP A 95 12.65 14.04 -15.43
CA ASP A 95 11.81 13.05 -16.10
C ASP A 95 10.71 12.52 -15.17
N THR A 96 9.47 12.86 -15.51
CA THR A 96 8.27 12.39 -14.79
C THR A 96 7.48 11.34 -15.56
N GLN A 97 8.07 10.63 -16.54
CA GLN A 97 7.33 9.70 -17.42
C GLN A 97 6.72 8.50 -16.69
N ASN A 98 7.31 8.10 -15.56
CA ASN A 98 6.81 7.01 -14.71
C ASN A 98 5.74 7.47 -13.71
N PHE A 99 5.29 8.74 -13.78
CA PHE A 99 4.25 9.31 -12.95
C PHE A 99 3.00 9.64 -13.79
N GLU A 100 1.84 9.56 -13.15
CA GLU A 100 0.58 9.95 -13.77
C GLU A 100 0.52 11.47 -13.98
N LYS A 101 0.06 11.89 -15.16
CA LYS A 101 -0.15 13.31 -15.47
C LYS A 101 -1.56 13.69 -15.02
N PHE A 102 -1.64 14.51 -13.99
CA PHE A 102 -2.91 15.08 -13.56
C PHE A 102 -3.18 16.37 -14.32
N GLU A 103 -4.41 16.55 -14.79
CA GLU A 103 -4.84 17.87 -15.24
C GLU A 103 -4.79 18.83 -14.06
N GLU A 104 -4.21 20.02 -14.25
CA GLU A 104 -4.34 21.09 -13.27
C GLU A 104 -5.83 21.41 -13.09
N VAL A 105 -6.35 21.09 -11.91
CA VAL A 105 -7.68 21.54 -11.51
C VAL A 105 -7.63 23.06 -11.55
N ARG A 106 -8.26 23.66 -12.58
CA ARG A 106 -8.42 25.11 -12.66
C ARG A 106 -9.01 25.56 -11.34
N SER A 107 -8.22 26.29 -10.56
CA SER A 107 -8.68 26.87 -9.31
C SER A 107 -10.01 27.58 -9.57
N TYR A 108 -11.09 27.18 -8.90
CA TYR A 108 -12.25 28.04 -8.78
C TYR A 108 -11.78 29.32 -8.08
N SER A 109 -11.45 30.33 -8.87
CA SER A 109 -10.95 31.62 -8.42
C SER A 109 -12.02 32.48 -7.74
N HIS A 110 -13.03 31.88 -7.09
CA HIS A 110 -14.11 32.60 -6.42
C HIS A 110 -14.70 31.86 -5.19
N THR A 111 -13.88 31.49 -4.20
CA THR A 111 -14.32 31.38 -2.78
C THR A 111 -13.22 31.79 -1.79
N THR A 112 -12.28 32.61 -2.26
CA THR A 112 -10.90 32.62 -1.76
C THR A 112 -10.70 33.34 -0.42
N VAL A 113 -11.57 34.28 -0.03
CA VAL A 113 -11.30 35.13 1.14
C VAL A 113 -11.54 34.43 2.47
N GLN A 114 -12.60 33.61 2.58
CA GLN A 114 -12.98 33.00 3.86
C GLN A 114 -12.13 31.75 4.16
N PHE A 115 -11.81 30.96 3.13
CA PHE A 115 -10.93 29.79 3.26
C PHE A 115 -9.46 30.16 3.46
N GLN A 116 -8.95 31.24 2.85
CA GLN A 116 -7.59 31.72 3.17
C GLN A 116 -7.47 32.18 4.62
N MET A 117 -8.50 32.80 5.17
CA MET A 117 -8.48 33.25 6.57
C MET A 117 -8.47 32.06 7.55
N PHE A 118 -9.24 31.00 7.26
CA PHE A 118 -9.21 29.77 8.05
C PHE A 118 -7.86 29.04 7.96
N LEU A 119 -7.32 28.88 6.74
CA LEU A 119 -6.00 28.24 6.57
C LEU A 119 -4.86 29.04 7.21
N TYR A 120 -4.94 30.38 7.19
CA TYR A 120 -3.95 31.22 7.87
C TYR A 120 -4.04 31.09 9.40
N MET A 121 -5.25 31.03 9.95
CA MET A 121 -5.44 30.78 11.39
C MET A 121 -4.95 29.40 11.81
N ASP A 122 -5.22 28.35 11.01
CA ASP A 122 -4.74 27.00 11.28
C ASP A 122 -3.20 26.91 11.17
N TYR A 123 -2.59 27.59 10.19
CA TYR A 123 -1.13 27.63 10.03
C TYR A 123 -0.44 28.35 11.20
N VAL A 124 -0.97 29.51 11.62
CA VAL A 124 -0.47 30.26 12.78
C VAL A 124 -0.62 29.44 14.07
N GLN A 125 -1.70 28.67 14.22
CA GLN A 125 -1.91 27.83 15.39
C GLN A 125 -0.95 26.62 15.40
N PHE A 126 -0.61 26.07 14.23
CA PHE A 126 0.38 24.99 14.09
C PHE A 126 1.81 25.47 14.42
N ASP A 127 2.18 26.69 14.03
CA ASP A 127 3.48 27.28 14.39
C ASP A 127 3.58 27.64 15.88
N LEU A 128 2.51 28.14 16.51
CA LEU A 128 2.51 28.47 17.93
C LEU A 128 2.68 27.23 18.84
N GLN A 129 2.22 26.05 18.40
CA GLN A 129 2.42 24.80 19.13
C GLN A 129 3.87 24.28 19.04
N LYS A 130 4.64 24.66 18.01
CA LYS A 130 6.06 24.29 17.91
C LYS A 130 6.99 25.17 18.76
N VAL A 131 6.55 26.38 19.14
CA VAL A 131 7.35 27.32 19.95
C VAL A 131 7.24 27.06 21.46
N THR A 132 6.28 26.23 21.91
CA THR A 132 6.08 25.94 23.35
C THR A 132 6.70 24.59 23.81
N ILE A 133 7.56 23.99 22.99
CA ILE A 133 8.34 22.80 23.36
C ILE A 133 9.83 23.08 23.11
N GLU A 134 10.37 24.05 23.84
CA GLU A 134 11.78 24.11 24.26
C GLU A 134 11.85 24.56 25.73
#